data_AF-A0A965J1G4-F1
#
_entry.id   AF-A0A965J1G4-F1
#
_cell.length_a   1.000
_cell.length_b   1.000
_cell.length_c   1.000
_cell.angle_alpha   90.00
_cell.angle_beta   90.00
_cell.angle_gamma   90.00
#
_symmetry.space_group_name_H-M   'P 1'
#
loop_
_entity.id
_entity.type
_entity.pdbx_description
1 polymer ?
#
loop_
_entity_poly.entity_id
_entity_poly.type
_entity_poly.pdbx_seq_one_letter_code
_entity_poly.pdbx_strand_id
1 'polypeptide(L)'
;MSTTQNELFASRHLGLTDADRAEMLRVIGIDSLEELIRRTVPSSILMEQPLDLPAAVPETDVLAALAGNFEGVVKRRSFIGQGYYPTVTPPVVKRNVLENPAWYTAYTPYQPEISQGRLEALLNFQTMITELTGLPLANASLLDEATAVAEAITMAHRTSRTKKNAVLVDGNSHPQTIAVVRTRMEPLGIELDIDGPDAFDKDRHFAVVVSHPASDGLVRDHAGLRALVDTVHSAGSIAIAATDLLALTLLHSPGSLGFDIAVGSSQRFGIPLGFGGPHAAFMACREEHARSLPGRLVGVSTDTEGRPALRLTLQTREQHIRREKATSNICTSQVLLANMAGMYGVWHGPDGLRRIAQRVHGCARRFATAVSASGGNVAHGAFFDTVCVVVDDASATVAAAREAGYNIRRVSETAVSVSFDETTTEVDVDCLAGALGCSHPGEDADMGLCEDFIRRDDYMSQSVFHSHRSEHAMLRYLRRLADKDLALDRTMIPLGSCTMKLNSTTEMEPVTWDEFTSVHPYAPDDETIGMRRTIEQLEAMLVEITGYDAVSLQPNAGSQGEFAGLLAIRGYHRSRGDQDRIVCLIPESAHGTNAASAVMAGMSVVVVKCDPNGNVDIDDL
;
A
#
# COMPACT_ATOMS: atom_id res chain seq x y z
N MET A 1 -32.79 39.71 13.73
CA MET A 1 -32.48 39.75 12.29
C MET A 1 -31.01 40.09 12.18
N SER A 2 -30.05 39.23 11.82
CA SER A 2 -30.06 37.94 11.13
C SER A 2 -29.02 37.02 11.79
N THR A 3 -29.48 36.08 12.61
CA THR A 3 -28.68 34.94 13.12
C THR A 3 -29.08 33.70 12.34
N THR A 4 -28.79 33.69 11.04
CA THR A 4 -28.52 32.42 10.35
C THR A 4 -27.17 31.96 10.89
N GLN A 5 -27.19 31.23 12.01
CA GLN A 5 -26.10 30.35 12.39
C GLN A 5 -25.91 29.40 11.21
N ASN A 6 -25.00 29.72 10.29
CA ASN A 6 -24.33 28.70 9.52
C ASN A 6 -23.81 27.71 10.56
N GLU A 7 -24.33 26.47 10.55
CA GLU A 7 -23.87 25.44 11.46
C GLU A 7 -22.38 25.23 11.19
N LEU A 8 -21.53 25.85 12.00
CA LEU A 8 -20.09 25.71 11.90
C LEU A 8 -19.77 24.25 12.24
N PHE A 9 -19.11 23.54 11.31
CA PHE A 9 -18.69 22.15 11.47
C PHE A 9 -17.96 21.90 12.81
N ALA A 10 -17.24 22.90 13.32
CA ALA A 10 -16.59 22.86 14.63
C ALA A 10 -17.53 22.48 15.78
N SER A 11 -18.82 22.87 15.73
CA SER A 11 -19.83 22.51 16.73
C SER A 11 -20.26 21.03 16.68
N ARG A 12 -20.05 20.35 15.54
CA ARG A 12 -20.22 18.90 15.38
C ARG A 12 -18.92 18.15 15.71
N HIS A 13 -17.78 18.74 15.38
CA HIS A 13 -16.46 18.14 15.63
C HIS A 13 -16.07 18.16 17.11
N LEU A 14 -16.34 19.26 17.82
CA LEU A 14 -16.05 19.41 19.24
C LEU A 14 -17.21 18.86 20.06
N GLY A 15 -16.98 17.76 20.79
CA GLY A 15 -18.01 17.10 21.58
C GLY A 15 -18.46 17.83 22.85
N LEU A 16 -17.80 18.93 23.22
CA LEU A 16 -18.09 19.70 24.44
C LEU A 16 -18.95 20.93 24.13
N THR A 17 -19.94 21.20 24.98
CA THR A 17 -20.69 22.45 24.98
C THR A 17 -19.93 23.56 25.73
N ASP A 18 -20.39 24.81 25.62
CA ASP A 18 -19.84 25.91 26.43
C ASP A 18 -20.01 25.67 27.93
N ALA A 19 -21.12 25.02 28.34
CA ALA A 19 -21.36 24.67 29.74
C ALA A 19 -20.38 23.60 30.23
N ASP A 20 -20.10 22.57 29.43
CA ASP A 20 -19.11 21.54 29.77
C ASP A 20 -17.72 22.14 29.91
N ARG A 21 -17.33 23.03 28.97
CA ARG A 21 -16.05 23.76 29.04
C ARG A 21 -15.95 24.60 30.31
N ALA A 22 -16.99 25.35 30.66
CA ALA A 22 -17.01 26.17 31.86
C ALA A 22 -16.87 25.32 33.13
N GLU A 23 -17.54 24.17 33.19
CA GLU A 23 -17.43 23.25 34.32
C GLU A 23 -16.03 22.63 34.41
N MET A 24 -15.44 22.19 33.28
CA MET A 24 -14.08 21.65 33.24
C MET A 24 -13.05 22.69 33.71
N LEU A 25 -13.16 23.94 33.25
CA LEU A 25 -12.32 25.05 33.67
C LEU A 25 -12.46 25.34 35.16
N ARG A 26 -13.70 25.32 35.69
CA ARG A 26 -13.98 25.47 37.12
C ARG A 26 -13.34 24.36 37.96
N VAL A 27 -13.37 23.11 37.49
CA VAL A 27 -12.77 21.97 38.19
C VAL A 27 -11.25 22.10 38.31
N ILE A 28 -10.58 22.58 37.25
CA ILE A 28 -9.13 22.79 37.26
C ILE A 28 -8.70 24.16 37.84
N GLY A 29 -9.66 25.01 38.21
CA GLY A 29 -9.41 26.32 38.83
C GLY A 29 -8.81 27.34 37.88
N ILE A 30 -9.25 27.36 36.62
CA ILE A 30 -8.81 28.29 35.58
C ILE A 30 -10.02 29.08 35.07
N ASP A 31 -9.85 30.38 34.78
CA ASP A 31 -10.97 31.28 34.46
C ASP A 31 -11.37 31.24 32.97
N SER A 32 -10.46 30.82 32.09
CA SER A 32 -10.72 30.76 30.64
C SER A 32 -9.82 29.77 29.89
N LEU A 33 -10.24 29.38 28.67
CA LEU A 33 -9.40 28.58 27.77
C LEU A 33 -8.12 29.33 27.36
N GLU A 34 -8.21 30.64 27.16
CA GLU A 34 -7.07 31.52 26.87
C GLU A 34 -6.02 31.43 27.99
N GLU A 35 -6.45 31.50 29.25
CA GLU A 35 -5.56 31.34 30.40
C GLU A 35 -4.95 29.94 30.45
N LEU A 36 -5.75 28.88 30.21
CA LEU A 36 -5.24 27.51 30.14
C LEU A 36 -4.12 27.38 29.10
N ILE A 37 -4.31 27.91 27.90
CA ILE A 37 -3.30 27.88 26.83
C ILE A 37 -2.03 28.62 27.27
N ARG A 38 -2.15 29.86 27.80
CA ARG A 38 -0.99 30.66 28.25
C ARG A 38 -0.24 30.05 29.42
N ARG A 39 -0.90 29.24 30.26
CA ARG A 39 -0.27 28.50 31.36
C ARG A 39 0.36 27.17 30.92
N THR A 40 -0.04 26.64 29.75
CA THR A 40 0.39 25.33 29.25
C THR A 40 1.48 25.44 28.20
N VAL A 41 1.32 26.35 27.23
CA VAL A 41 2.26 26.54 26.11
C VAL A 41 3.25 27.66 26.47
N PRO A 42 4.57 27.43 26.40
CA PRO A 42 5.56 28.48 26.66
C PRO A 42 5.36 29.70 25.74
N SER A 43 5.40 30.91 26.33
CA SER A 43 5.13 32.15 25.59
C SER A 43 6.10 32.41 24.44
N SER A 44 7.33 31.88 24.50
CA SER A 44 8.33 32.04 23.44
C SER A 44 8.01 31.31 22.14
N ILE A 45 7.07 30.35 22.17
CA ILE A 45 6.65 29.56 21.00
C ILE A 45 5.14 29.66 20.74
N LEU A 46 4.40 30.43 21.55
CA LEU A 46 2.98 30.65 21.37
C LEU A 46 2.75 31.60 20.19
N MET A 47 2.00 31.15 19.19
CA MET A 47 1.57 32.00 18.09
C MET A 47 0.36 32.84 18.54
N GLU A 48 0.51 34.17 18.54
CA GLU A 48 -0.58 35.09 18.92
C GLU A 48 -1.45 35.51 17.73
N GLN A 49 -0.95 35.34 16.50
CA GLN A 49 -1.70 35.66 15.29
C GLN A 49 -2.53 34.46 14.84
N PRO A 50 -3.75 34.68 14.32
CA PRO A 50 -4.51 33.60 13.70
C PRO A 50 -3.80 33.11 12.43
N LEU A 51 -4.02 31.84 12.09
CA LEU A 51 -3.53 31.26 10.84
C LEU A 51 -4.21 31.94 9.63
N ASP A 52 -3.44 32.23 8.59
CA ASP A 52 -3.90 32.77 7.30
C ASP A 52 -4.46 31.65 6.41
N LEU A 53 -5.57 31.06 6.87
CA LEU A 53 -6.29 30.01 6.14
C LEU A 53 -7.54 30.56 5.44
N PRO A 54 -7.98 29.93 4.34
CA PRO A 54 -9.29 30.24 3.75
C PRO A 54 -10.40 30.17 4.80
N ALA A 55 -11.41 31.03 4.65
CA ALA A 55 -12.55 31.04 5.55
C ALA A 55 -13.24 29.66 5.60
N ALA A 56 -13.65 29.25 6.81
CA ALA A 56 -14.32 27.97 7.01
C ALA A 56 -15.56 27.84 6.12
N VAL A 57 -15.63 26.75 5.36
CA VAL A 57 -16.79 26.42 4.52
C VAL A 57 -17.85 25.73 5.39
N PRO A 58 -19.14 26.11 5.30
CA PRO A 58 -20.21 25.41 6.00
C PRO A 58 -20.27 23.92 5.62
N GLU A 59 -20.66 23.06 6.56
CA GLU A 59 -20.74 21.61 6.31
C GLU A 59 -21.70 21.27 5.17
N THR A 60 -22.77 22.05 4.99
CA THR A 60 -23.74 21.87 3.89
C THR A 60 -23.16 22.16 2.50
N ASP A 61 -22.06 22.91 2.44
CA ASP A 61 -21.52 23.46 1.19
C ASP A 61 -20.17 22.82 0.84
N VAL A 62 -19.47 22.22 1.82
CA VAL A 62 -18.09 21.74 1.66
C VAL A 62 -17.95 20.64 0.61
N LEU A 63 -18.94 19.73 0.50
CA LEU A 63 -18.91 18.68 -0.53
C LEU A 63 -19.06 19.27 -1.93
N ALA A 64 -19.93 20.26 -2.13
CA ALA A 64 -20.07 20.94 -3.41
C ALA A 64 -18.80 21.73 -3.77
N ALA A 65 -18.19 22.40 -2.78
CA ALA A 65 -16.92 23.10 -2.96
C ALA A 65 -15.80 22.13 -3.34
N LEU A 66 -15.67 21.00 -2.65
CA LEU A 66 -14.68 19.97 -2.96
C LEU A 66 -14.95 19.32 -4.32
N ALA A 67 -16.20 19.06 -4.70
CA ALA A 67 -16.55 18.54 -6.01
C ALA A 67 -16.06 19.47 -7.14
N GLY A 68 -16.13 20.79 -6.94
CA GLY A 68 -15.57 21.78 -7.86
C GLY A 68 -14.05 21.69 -8.05
N ASN A 69 -13.31 21.12 -7.09
CA ASN A 69 -11.88 20.89 -7.27
C ASN A 69 -11.57 19.81 -8.30
N PHE A 70 -12.47 18.85 -8.54
CA PHE A 70 -12.26 17.78 -9.52
C PHE A 70 -12.57 18.18 -10.97
N GLU A 71 -12.86 19.46 -11.23
CA GLU A 71 -12.91 19.96 -12.60
C GLU A 71 -11.57 19.70 -13.32
N GLY A 72 -11.64 19.09 -14.50
CA GLY A 72 -10.47 18.67 -15.26
C GLY A 72 -9.90 17.29 -14.88
N VAL A 73 -10.58 16.53 -14.00
CA VAL A 73 -10.33 15.09 -13.87
C VAL A 73 -10.98 14.36 -15.04
N VAL A 74 -10.18 13.63 -15.82
CA VAL A 74 -10.65 12.79 -16.92
C VAL A 74 -10.58 11.33 -16.50
N LYS A 75 -11.75 10.69 -16.41
CA LYS A 75 -11.90 9.29 -15.98
C LYS A 75 -11.70 8.33 -17.15
N ARG A 76 -10.57 8.48 -17.84
CA ARG A 76 -10.23 7.65 -18.99
C ARG A 76 -9.94 6.22 -18.55
N ARG A 77 -10.36 5.25 -19.35
CA ARG A 77 -10.02 3.85 -19.12
C ARG A 77 -8.52 3.64 -19.21
N SER A 78 -7.92 3.09 -18.16
CA SER A 78 -6.47 2.95 -18.07
C SER A 78 -6.06 1.48 -18.11
N PHE A 79 -5.21 1.16 -19.08
CA PHE A 79 -4.56 -0.12 -19.34
C PHE A 79 -3.03 -0.01 -19.17
N ILE A 80 -2.58 0.96 -18.36
CA ILE A 80 -1.16 1.22 -18.10
C ILE A 80 -0.51 0.05 -17.34
N GLY A 81 -1.21 -0.51 -16.35
CA GLY A 81 -0.67 -1.54 -15.46
C GLY A 81 0.38 -0.97 -14.49
N GLN A 82 1.59 -1.53 -14.50
CA GLN A 82 2.66 -1.18 -13.55
C GLN A 82 2.24 -1.34 -12.07
N GLY A 83 1.53 -2.41 -11.74
CA GLY A 83 1.13 -2.74 -10.36
C GLY A 83 -0.22 -2.16 -9.93
N TYR A 84 -0.89 -1.40 -10.80
CA TYR A 84 -2.22 -0.83 -10.56
C TYR A 84 -3.17 -1.25 -11.68
N TYR A 85 -4.27 -1.92 -11.30
CA TYR A 85 -5.21 -2.49 -12.25
C TYR A 85 -6.63 -2.14 -11.81
N PRO A 86 -7.48 -1.54 -12.67
CA PRO A 86 -8.89 -1.36 -12.35
C PRO A 86 -9.54 -2.66 -11.86
N THR A 87 -10.37 -2.56 -10.82
CA THR A 87 -11.06 -3.71 -10.20
C THR A 87 -12.46 -3.29 -9.77
N VAL A 88 -13.34 -4.27 -9.63
CA VAL A 88 -14.69 -4.07 -9.12
C VAL A 88 -14.70 -4.27 -7.61
N THR A 89 -14.76 -3.20 -6.84
CA THR A 89 -15.05 -3.30 -5.39
C THR A 89 -16.46 -3.84 -5.20
N PRO A 90 -16.65 -5.02 -4.55
CA PRO A 90 -18.00 -5.54 -4.31
C PRO A 90 -18.82 -4.51 -3.51
N PRO A 91 -20.01 -4.08 -3.98
CA PRO A 91 -20.80 -3.05 -3.31
C PRO A 91 -21.10 -3.37 -1.84
N VAL A 92 -21.27 -4.66 -1.52
CA VAL A 92 -21.47 -5.12 -0.13
C VAL A 92 -20.24 -4.83 0.75
N VAL A 93 -19.01 -4.93 0.23
CA VAL A 93 -17.78 -4.60 0.95
C VAL A 93 -17.59 -3.09 1.00
N LYS A 94 -17.79 -2.37 -0.10
CA LYS A 94 -17.73 -0.89 -0.15
C LYS A 94 -18.63 -0.28 0.94
N ARG A 95 -19.91 -0.63 0.93
CA ARG A 95 -20.90 -0.03 1.84
C ARG A 95 -20.73 -0.45 3.29
N ASN A 96 -20.41 -1.73 3.55
CA ASN A 96 -20.47 -2.28 4.91
C ASN A 96 -19.10 -2.39 5.60
N VAL A 97 -18.02 -2.03 4.91
CA VAL A 97 -16.64 -1.99 5.44
C VAL A 97 -16.02 -0.61 5.21
N LEU A 98 -15.84 -0.19 3.96
CA LEU A 98 -15.16 1.09 3.65
C LEU A 98 -15.98 2.31 4.13
N GLU A 99 -17.29 2.28 3.93
CA GLU A 99 -18.23 3.35 4.31
C GLU A 99 -18.89 3.11 5.68
N ASN A 100 -18.31 2.23 6.51
CA ASN A 100 -18.87 1.87 7.81
C ASN A 100 -17.92 2.22 8.96
N PRO A 101 -18.28 3.18 9.84
CA PRO A 101 -17.39 3.65 10.91
C PRO A 101 -16.99 2.57 11.91
N ALA A 102 -17.78 1.50 12.05
CA ALA A 102 -17.43 0.35 12.88
C ALA A 102 -16.15 -0.36 12.41
N TRP A 103 -15.73 -0.16 11.15
CA TRP A 103 -14.53 -0.77 10.57
C TRP A 103 -13.34 0.19 10.44
N TYR A 104 -13.57 1.49 10.23
CA TYR A 104 -12.50 2.45 9.97
C TYR A 104 -12.14 3.37 11.16
N THR A 105 -12.94 3.42 12.23
CA THR A 105 -12.67 4.32 13.36
C THR A 105 -11.90 3.68 14.51
N ALA A 106 -11.79 2.34 14.55
CA ALA A 106 -10.87 1.67 15.46
C ALA A 106 -9.42 1.79 14.95
N TYR A 107 -8.45 1.57 15.84
CA TYR A 107 -7.04 1.55 15.48
C TYR A 107 -6.45 0.14 15.60
N THR A 108 -5.12 0.04 15.65
CA THR A 108 -4.37 -1.21 15.84
C THR A 108 -5.02 -2.08 16.94
N PRO A 109 -5.18 -3.41 16.73
CA PRO A 109 -5.79 -4.32 17.70
C PRO A 109 -4.86 -4.64 18.88
N TYR A 110 -4.43 -3.60 19.62
CA TYR A 110 -3.60 -3.73 20.83
C TYR A 110 -4.33 -4.48 21.96
N GLN A 111 -5.66 -4.35 22.02
CA GLN A 111 -6.55 -5.01 22.98
C GLN A 111 -7.31 -6.14 22.26
N PRO A 112 -6.76 -7.37 22.20
CA PRO A 112 -7.28 -8.42 21.32
C PRO A 112 -8.71 -8.85 21.66
N GLU A 113 -9.10 -8.82 22.94
CA GLU A 113 -10.41 -9.26 23.43
C GLU A 113 -11.58 -8.44 22.87
N ILE A 114 -11.32 -7.17 22.51
CA ILE A 114 -12.27 -6.23 21.91
C ILE A 114 -11.93 -5.91 20.44
N SER A 115 -11.20 -6.81 19.80
CA SER A 115 -10.69 -6.63 18.43
C SER A 115 -10.70 -7.92 17.60
N GLN A 116 -11.45 -8.95 18.03
CA GLN A 116 -11.44 -10.26 17.38
C GLN A 116 -11.98 -10.23 15.94
N GLY A 117 -12.87 -9.30 15.62
CA GLY A 117 -13.44 -9.13 14.29
C GLY A 117 -12.39 -8.78 13.24
N ARG A 118 -11.69 -7.66 13.44
CA ARG A 118 -10.61 -7.26 12.51
C ARG A 118 -9.38 -8.17 12.57
N LEU A 119 -9.11 -8.81 13.72
CA LEU A 119 -8.07 -9.84 13.80
C LEU A 119 -8.43 -11.07 12.95
N GLU A 120 -9.69 -11.50 12.93
CA GLU A 120 -10.17 -12.60 12.08
C GLU A 120 -10.08 -12.23 10.61
N ALA A 121 -10.49 -11.01 10.24
CA ALA A 121 -10.35 -10.49 8.88
C ALA A 121 -8.88 -10.45 8.41
N LEU A 122 -7.95 -10.00 9.26
CA LEU A 122 -6.51 -10.01 8.97
C LEU A 122 -5.94 -11.44 8.88
N LEU A 123 -6.43 -12.38 9.69
CA LEU A 123 -6.02 -13.78 9.58
C LEU A 123 -6.48 -14.39 8.25
N ASN A 124 -7.69 -14.04 7.78
CA ASN A 124 -8.15 -14.45 6.45
C ASN A 124 -7.28 -13.84 5.34
N PHE A 125 -6.91 -12.57 5.46
CA PHE A 125 -5.96 -11.94 4.53
C PHE A 125 -4.64 -12.71 4.52
N GLN A 126 -4.03 -12.96 5.68
CA GLN A 126 -2.79 -13.74 5.78
C GLN A 126 -2.94 -15.13 5.15
N THR A 127 -4.05 -15.83 5.42
CA THR A 127 -4.32 -17.18 4.90
C THR A 127 -4.45 -17.16 3.37
N MET A 128 -5.17 -16.18 2.82
CA MET A 128 -5.29 -15.97 1.38
C MET A 128 -3.91 -15.72 0.74
N ILE A 129 -3.08 -14.86 1.34
CA ILE A 129 -1.72 -14.61 0.86
C ILE A 129 -0.86 -15.88 0.92
N THR A 130 -0.86 -16.60 2.05
CA THR A 130 -0.03 -17.82 2.19
C THR A 130 -0.42 -18.88 1.16
N GLU A 131 -1.72 -19.09 0.92
CA GLU A 131 -2.15 -20.13 -0.02
C GLU A 131 -1.99 -19.70 -1.48
N LEU A 132 -2.18 -18.42 -1.82
CA LEU A 132 -1.91 -17.94 -3.18
C LEU A 132 -0.41 -17.98 -3.50
N THR A 133 0.43 -17.56 -2.56
CA THR A 133 1.89 -17.50 -2.75
C THR A 133 2.58 -18.85 -2.53
N GLY A 134 1.91 -19.83 -1.91
CA GLY A 134 2.49 -21.13 -1.57
C GLY A 134 3.55 -21.06 -0.46
N LEU A 135 3.60 -19.95 0.30
CA LEU A 135 4.54 -19.74 1.40
C LEU A 135 3.81 -19.82 2.76
N PRO A 136 4.46 -20.37 3.80
CA PRO A 136 3.76 -20.75 5.04
C PRO A 136 3.38 -19.58 5.95
N LEU A 137 3.98 -18.40 5.79
CA LEU A 137 3.75 -17.27 6.69
C LEU A 137 3.59 -15.97 5.90
N ALA A 138 2.59 -15.16 6.25
CA ALA A 138 2.38 -13.82 5.70
C ALA A 138 2.09 -12.80 6.80
N ASN A 139 2.53 -11.56 6.62
CA ASN A 139 2.24 -10.47 7.56
C ASN A 139 0.83 -9.87 7.36
N ALA A 140 0.43 -9.03 8.30
CA ALA A 140 -0.84 -8.30 8.29
C ALA A 140 -0.73 -6.96 7.52
N SER A 141 -0.16 -7.02 6.31
CA SER A 141 0.14 -5.94 5.35
C SER A 141 1.39 -5.09 5.57
N LEU A 142 1.83 -4.47 4.46
CA LEU A 142 2.79 -3.37 4.34
C LEU A 142 2.14 -2.19 3.60
N LEU A 143 2.94 -1.15 3.30
CA LEU A 143 2.44 0.14 2.82
C LEU A 143 2.08 0.17 1.33
N ASP A 144 2.97 -0.36 0.49
CA ASP A 144 2.80 -0.49 -0.97
C ASP A 144 3.81 -1.53 -1.51
N GLU A 145 3.70 -1.92 -2.78
CA GLU A 145 4.56 -2.95 -3.37
C GLU A 145 6.04 -2.55 -3.33
N ALA A 146 6.34 -1.30 -3.68
CA ALA A 146 7.71 -0.82 -3.81
C ALA A 146 8.47 -0.85 -2.48
N THR A 147 7.80 -0.43 -1.40
CA THR A 147 8.30 -0.53 -0.03
C THR A 147 8.35 -1.99 0.45
N ALA A 148 7.40 -2.84 0.06
CA ALA A 148 7.44 -4.27 0.39
C ALA A 148 8.64 -5.00 -0.24
N VAL A 149 9.01 -4.66 -1.48
CA VAL A 149 10.23 -5.20 -2.12
C VAL A 149 11.49 -4.71 -1.38
N ALA A 150 11.57 -3.43 -1.02
CA ALA A 150 12.71 -2.92 -0.25
C ALA A 150 12.83 -3.59 1.14
N GLU A 151 11.70 -3.84 1.80
CA GLU A 151 11.64 -4.58 3.06
C GLU A 151 12.05 -6.05 2.87
N ALA A 152 11.68 -6.69 1.75
CA ALA A 152 12.08 -8.06 1.44
C ALA A 152 13.61 -8.17 1.27
N ILE A 153 14.22 -7.21 0.57
CA ILE A 153 15.68 -7.16 0.41
C ILE A 153 16.37 -6.94 1.77
N THR A 154 15.86 -6.02 2.59
CA THR A 154 16.40 -5.74 3.93
C THR A 154 16.27 -6.96 4.85
N MET A 155 15.14 -7.67 4.77
CA MET A 155 14.92 -8.93 5.46
C MET A 155 15.91 -10.00 4.99
N ALA A 156 16.08 -10.17 3.67
CA ALA A 156 17.03 -11.11 3.07
C ALA A 156 18.48 -10.81 3.45
N HIS A 157 18.88 -9.54 3.52
CA HIS A 157 20.22 -9.14 3.97
C HIS A 157 20.51 -9.59 5.41
N ARG A 158 19.50 -9.50 6.29
CA ARG A 158 19.60 -9.96 7.68
C ARG A 158 19.56 -11.47 7.85
N THR A 159 18.84 -12.18 6.99
CA THR A 159 18.63 -13.63 7.11
C THR A 159 19.57 -14.47 6.24
N SER A 160 20.19 -13.88 5.22
CA SER A 160 21.18 -14.54 4.38
C SER A 160 22.34 -15.05 5.23
N ARG A 161 22.86 -16.22 4.88
CA ARG A 161 24.02 -16.82 5.57
C ARG A 161 25.36 -16.33 5.02
N THR A 162 25.33 -15.50 3.98
CA THR A 162 26.50 -14.99 3.28
C THR A 162 26.96 -13.65 3.85
N LYS A 163 28.20 -13.25 3.60
CA LYS A 163 28.72 -11.90 3.91
C LYS A 163 28.66 -10.95 2.71
N LYS A 164 27.95 -11.34 1.66
CA LYS A 164 27.81 -10.60 0.42
C LYS A 164 26.95 -9.37 0.66
N ASN A 165 27.16 -8.33 -0.12
CA ASN A 165 26.51 -7.04 0.11
C ASN A 165 25.81 -6.45 -1.12
N ALA A 166 25.78 -7.19 -2.24
CA ALA A 166 25.01 -6.81 -3.42
C ALA A 166 23.69 -7.57 -3.53
N VAL A 167 22.67 -6.93 -4.07
CA VAL A 167 21.40 -7.55 -4.50
C VAL A 167 21.23 -7.36 -5.99
N LEU A 168 20.81 -8.42 -6.68
CA LEU A 168 20.37 -8.31 -8.08
C LEU A 168 18.86 -8.08 -8.09
N VAL A 169 18.41 -7.02 -8.77
CA VAL A 169 16.99 -6.75 -9.00
C VAL A 169 16.71 -6.86 -10.49
N ASP A 170 15.70 -7.64 -10.85
CA ASP A 170 15.24 -7.78 -12.23
C ASP A 170 14.98 -6.39 -12.85
N GLY A 171 15.71 -6.08 -13.92
CA GLY A 171 15.55 -4.82 -14.66
C GLY A 171 14.14 -4.62 -15.23
N ASN A 172 13.36 -5.70 -15.33
CA ASN A 172 11.95 -5.68 -15.72
C ASN A 172 10.99 -5.69 -14.52
N SER A 173 11.42 -5.27 -13.33
CA SER A 173 10.53 -4.84 -12.24
C SER A 173 9.88 -3.51 -12.55
N HIS A 174 8.80 -3.16 -11.83
CA HIS A 174 8.13 -1.88 -12.03
C HIS A 174 9.09 -0.70 -11.77
N PRO A 175 9.08 0.37 -12.58
CA PRO A 175 10.04 1.46 -12.46
C PRO A 175 10.05 2.14 -11.08
N GLN A 176 8.87 2.34 -10.49
CA GLN A 176 8.72 2.90 -9.14
C GLN A 176 9.29 1.96 -8.06
N THR A 177 9.19 0.64 -8.25
CA THR A 177 9.76 -0.35 -7.34
C THR A 177 11.29 -0.24 -7.34
N ILE A 178 11.91 -0.16 -8.53
CA ILE A 178 13.36 0.03 -8.66
C ILE A 178 13.79 1.36 -8.01
N ALA A 179 13.04 2.44 -8.20
CA ALA A 179 13.34 3.75 -7.63
C ALA A 179 13.32 3.75 -6.09
N VAL A 180 12.30 3.14 -5.48
CA VAL A 180 12.19 3.01 -4.01
C VAL A 180 13.28 2.08 -3.47
N VAL A 181 13.54 0.95 -4.13
CA VAL A 181 14.63 0.04 -3.74
C VAL A 181 15.98 0.77 -3.76
N ARG A 182 16.31 1.49 -4.83
CA ARG A 182 17.55 2.29 -4.91
C ARG A 182 17.65 3.28 -3.74
N THR A 183 16.56 3.99 -3.45
CA THR A 183 16.50 4.96 -2.36
C THR A 183 16.69 4.32 -0.98
N ARG A 184 16.21 3.08 -0.80
CA ARG A 184 16.30 2.32 0.46
C ARG A 184 17.64 1.64 0.66
N MET A 185 18.26 1.12 -0.40
CA MET A 185 19.51 0.38 -0.32
C MET A 185 20.72 1.29 -0.12
N GLU A 186 20.72 2.47 -0.74
CA GLU A 186 21.83 3.43 -0.68
C GLU A 186 22.23 3.81 0.77
N PRO A 187 21.33 4.24 1.67
CA PRO A 187 21.71 4.58 3.04
C PRO A 187 22.20 3.38 3.86
N LEU A 188 21.78 2.17 3.50
CA LEU A 188 22.23 0.92 4.14
C LEU A 188 23.58 0.44 3.59
N GLY A 189 24.11 1.11 2.56
CA GLY A 189 25.34 0.70 1.88
C GLY A 189 25.19 -0.62 1.13
N ILE A 190 23.98 -1.04 0.77
CA ILE A 190 23.72 -2.26 -0.01
C ILE A 190 23.93 -1.93 -1.50
N GLU A 191 24.80 -2.69 -2.16
CA GLU A 191 25.04 -2.55 -3.61
C GLU A 191 23.82 -3.07 -4.40
N LEU A 192 23.40 -2.33 -5.42
CA LEU A 192 22.23 -2.65 -6.23
C LEU A 192 22.64 -2.84 -7.68
N ASP A 193 22.58 -4.09 -8.14
CA ASP A 193 22.76 -4.45 -9.55
C ASP A 193 21.36 -4.60 -10.19
N ILE A 194 21.14 -3.98 -11.35
CA ILE A 194 19.86 -4.00 -12.08
C ILE A 194 20.11 -4.61 -13.45
N ASP A 195 19.66 -5.85 -13.63
CA ASP A 195 19.86 -6.62 -14.86
C ASP A 195 18.85 -7.78 -14.93
N GLY A 196 18.93 -8.62 -15.96
CA GLY A 196 18.19 -9.86 -16.05
C GLY A 196 18.54 -10.84 -14.91
N PRO A 197 17.62 -11.72 -14.48
CA PRO A 197 17.90 -12.69 -13.42
C PRO A 197 19.06 -13.65 -13.71
N ASP A 198 19.43 -13.83 -14.98
CA ASP A 198 20.57 -14.61 -15.45
C ASP A 198 21.93 -13.96 -15.13
N ALA A 199 21.97 -12.67 -14.81
CA ALA A 199 23.17 -11.97 -14.33
C ALA A 199 23.51 -12.28 -12.85
N PHE A 200 22.81 -13.24 -12.21
CA PHE A 200 23.06 -13.59 -10.82
C PHE A 200 24.47 -14.14 -10.60
N ASP A 201 25.33 -13.30 -10.04
CA ASP A 201 26.66 -13.66 -9.57
C ASP A 201 26.62 -14.28 -8.15
N LYS A 202 26.99 -15.56 -8.06
CA LYS A 202 27.05 -16.33 -6.81
C LYS A 202 28.07 -15.80 -5.81
N ASP A 203 29.07 -15.05 -6.23
CA ASP A 203 30.13 -14.54 -5.35
C ASP A 203 29.81 -13.13 -4.84
N ARG A 204 28.93 -12.39 -5.52
CA ARG A 204 28.57 -11.00 -5.17
C ARG A 204 27.19 -10.84 -4.53
N HIS A 205 26.19 -11.62 -4.94
CA HIS A 205 24.80 -11.36 -4.56
C HIS A 205 24.34 -12.15 -3.34
N PHE A 206 23.82 -11.47 -2.30
CA PHE A 206 23.15 -12.14 -1.17
C PHE A 206 21.68 -12.46 -1.44
N ALA A 207 21.07 -11.80 -2.43
CA ALA A 207 19.70 -12.04 -2.85
C ALA A 207 19.47 -11.71 -4.33
N VAL A 208 18.39 -12.24 -4.88
CA VAL A 208 17.83 -11.84 -6.18
C VAL A 208 16.34 -11.51 -6.03
N VAL A 209 15.89 -10.43 -6.66
CA VAL A 209 14.48 -10.07 -6.82
C VAL A 209 14.05 -10.33 -8.26
N VAL A 210 13.01 -11.14 -8.44
CA VAL A 210 12.44 -11.46 -9.74
C VAL A 210 10.98 -10.98 -9.78
N SER A 211 10.62 -10.19 -10.78
CA SER A 211 9.21 -9.84 -11.02
C SER A 211 8.54 -10.91 -11.90
N HIS A 212 7.47 -11.51 -11.38
CA HIS A 212 6.75 -12.59 -12.06
C HIS A 212 5.24 -12.53 -11.81
N PRO A 213 4.41 -12.17 -12.82
CA PRO A 213 4.81 -11.67 -14.14
C PRO A 213 5.68 -10.40 -14.07
N ALA A 214 6.48 -10.15 -15.10
CA ALA A 214 7.32 -8.96 -15.18
C ALA A 214 6.51 -7.69 -15.49
N SER A 215 7.14 -6.53 -15.40
CA SER A 215 6.48 -5.24 -15.56
C SER A 215 5.87 -5.01 -16.94
N ASP A 216 6.41 -5.61 -17.99
CA ASP A 216 5.90 -5.57 -19.36
C ASP A 216 5.06 -6.81 -19.73
N GLY A 217 4.77 -7.67 -18.76
CA GLY A 217 3.92 -8.85 -18.90
C GLY A 217 4.65 -10.18 -19.08
N LEU A 218 5.99 -10.20 -19.18
CA LEU A 218 6.74 -11.44 -19.35
C LEU A 218 6.45 -12.46 -18.23
N VAL A 219 5.90 -13.62 -18.60
CA VAL A 219 5.86 -14.82 -17.77
C VAL A 219 7.04 -15.70 -18.16
N ARG A 220 7.98 -15.87 -17.24
CA ARG A 220 9.20 -16.67 -17.43
C ARG A 220 8.90 -18.16 -17.30
N ASP A 221 9.65 -18.96 -18.05
CA ASP A 221 9.62 -20.41 -17.97
C ASP A 221 9.86 -20.92 -16.54
N HIS A 222 9.05 -21.90 -16.12
CA HIS A 222 9.09 -22.45 -14.77
C HIS A 222 10.35 -23.27 -14.48
N ALA A 223 10.87 -24.02 -15.46
CA ALA A 223 12.10 -24.77 -15.27
C ALA A 223 13.29 -23.81 -15.13
N GLY A 224 13.32 -22.73 -15.91
CA GLY A 224 14.28 -21.64 -15.79
C GLY A 224 14.24 -20.96 -14.41
N LEU A 225 13.05 -20.61 -13.91
CA LEU A 225 12.91 -20.01 -12.58
C LEU A 225 13.37 -20.95 -11.47
N ARG A 226 13.03 -22.24 -11.52
CA ARG A 226 13.53 -23.24 -10.55
C ARG A 226 15.04 -23.38 -10.60
N ALA A 227 15.63 -23.46 -11.79
CA ALA A 227 17.08 -23.54 -11.95
C ALA A 227 17.81 -22.30 -11.40
N LEU A 228 17.21 -21.11 -11.56
CA LEU A 228 17.70 -19.89 -10.94
C LEU A 228 17.63 -19.99 -9.40
N VAL A 229 16.50 -20.40 -8.83
CA VAL A 229 16.34 -20.53 -7.38
C VAL A 229 17.34 -21.54 -6.81
N ASP A 230 17.53 -22.70 -7.45
CA ASP A 230 18.53 -23.69 -7.05
C ASP A 230 19.95 -23.10 -7.06
N THR A 231 20.25 -22.29 -8.08
CA THR A 231 21.52 -21.56 -8.22
C THR A 231 21.72 -20.56 -7.07
N VAL A 232 20.67 -19.81 -6.71
CA VAL A 232 20.67 -18.84 -5.60
C VAL A 232 20.88 -19.56 -4.26
N HIS A 233 20.15 -20.64 -4.00
CA HIS A 233 20.28 -21.43 -2.79
C HIS A 233 21.65 -22.10 -2.66
N SER A 234 22.24 -22.59 -3.76
CA SER A 234 23.59 -23.16 -3.77
C SER A 234 24.66 -22.14 -3.30
N ALA A 235 24.37 -20.85 -3.44
CA ALA A 235 25.24 -19.76 -3.01
C ALA A 235 24.93 -19.26 -1.58
N GLY A 236 23.96 -19.87 -0.89
CA GLY A 236 23.47 -19.44 0.43
C GLY A 236 22.65 -18.13 0.41
N SER A 237 22.25 -17.69 -0.78
CA SER A 237 21.52 -16.45 -1.04
C SER A 237 20.00 -16.67 -1.01
N ILE A 238 19.23 -15.59 -1.01
CA ILE A 238 17.76 -15.60 -0.88
C ILE A 238 17.09 -15.23 -2.21
N ALA A 239 16.08 -15.99 -2.63
CA ALA A 239 15.28 -15.70 -3.81
C ALA A 239 13.95 -15.01 -3.41
N ILE A 240 13.68 -13.84 -4.00
CA ILE A 240 12.50 -13.00 -3.73
C ILE A 240 11.66 -12.88 -5.01
N ALA A 241 10.36 -13.14 -4.93
CA ALA A 241 9.41 -12.93 -6.01
C ALA A 241 8.56 -11.67 -5.74
N ALA A 242 8.52 -10.72 -6.68
CA ALA A 242 7.50 -9.68 -6.75
C ALA A 242 6.41 -10.14 -7.72
N THR A 243 5.16 -10.28 -7.24
CA THR A 243 4.11 -11.03 -7.94
C THR A 243 2.72 -10.41 -7.79
N ASP A 244 1.80 -10.82 -8.67
CA ASP A 244 0.39 -10.40 -8.68
C ASP A 244 -0.55 -11.51 -8.17
N LEU A 245 -1.42 -11.22 -7.20
CA LEU A 245 -2.30 -12.22 -6.59
C LEU A 245 -3.33 -12.83 -7.56
N LEU A 246 -3.82 -12.06 -8.53
CA LEU A 246 -4.77 -12.57 -9.52
C LEU A 246 -4.05 -13.49 -10.51
N ALA A 247 -2.85 -13.14 -10.93
CA ALA A 247 -2.01 -14.00 -11.77
C ALA A 247 -1.74 -15.35 -11.08
N LEU A 248 -1.47 -15.36 -9.77
CA LEU A 248 -1.24 -16.57 -8.99
C LEU A 248 -2.46 -17.50 -8.86
N THR A 249 -3.64 -17.09 -9.29
CA THR A 249 -4.80 -18.00 -9.39
C THR A 249 -4.68 -18.97 -10.58
N LEU A 250 -3.86 -18.61 -11.59
CA LEU A 250 -3.60 -19.39 -12.80
C LEU A 250 -2.15 -19.85 -12.93
N LEU A 251 -1.19 -19.09 -12.40
CA LEU A 251 0.24 -19.40 -12.49
C LEU A 251 0.74 -20.15 -11.26
N HIS A 252 1.82 -20.92 -11.43
CA HIS A 252 2.48 -21.57 -10.30
C HIS A 252 2.86 -20.57 -9.21
N SER A 253 2.62 -20.96 -7.96
CA SER A 253 2.92 -20.11 -6.81
C SER A 253 4.44 -19.96 -6.60
N PRO A 254 4.94 -18.81 -6.12
CA PRO A 254 6.35 -18.61 -5.80
C PRO A 254 6.93 -19.71 -4.89
N GLY A 255 6.19 -20.13 -3.87
CA GLY A 255 6.59 -21.21 -2.98
C GLY A 255 6.77 -22.55 -3.71
N SER A 256 5.89 -22.87 -4.67
CA SER A 256 6.04 -24.06 -5.51
C SER A 256 7.26 -24.00 -6.44
N LEU A 257 7.69 -22.79 -6.82
CA LEU A 257 8.89 -22.53 -7.62
C LEU A 257 10.16 -22.44 -6.76
N GLY A 258 10.04 -22.51 -5.44
CA GLY A 258 11.16 -22.55 -4.49
C GLY A 258 11.58 -21.20 -3.91
N PHE A 259 10.94 -20.10 -4.29
CA PHE A 259 11.24 -18.77 -3.73
C PHE A 259 11.10 -18.76 -2.21
N ASP A 260 11.87 -17.89 -1.55
CA ASP A 260 11.91 -17.80 -0.08
C ASP A 260 10.96 -16.73 0.46
N ILE A 261 10.75 -15.68 -0.33
CA ILE A 261 9.92 -14.52 -0.02
C ILE A 261 9.07 -14.17 -1.25
N ALA A 262 7.80 -13.84 -1.05
CA ALA A 262 6.91 -13.29 -2.08
C ALA A 262 6.29 -11.98 -1.60
N VAL A 263 6.29 -10.96 -2.45
CA VAL A 263 5.75 -9.63 -2.17
C VAL A 263 4.92 -9.13 -3.35
N GLY A 264 4.05 -8.16 -3.09
CA GLY A 264 3.22 -7.55 -4.13
C GLY A 264 2.11 -6.67 -3.53
N SER A 265 1.25 -6.15 -4.40
CA SER A 265 0.05 -5.42 -4.01
C SER A 265 -1.17 -6.34 -3.97
N SER A 266 -2.09 -6.11 -3.01
CA SER A 266 -3.43 -6.71 -3.02
C SER A 266 -4.49 -5.77 -3.62
N GLN A 267 -4.10 -4.70 -4.29
CA GLN A 267 -5.01 -3.65 -4.79
C GLN A 267 -6.13 -4.21 -5.65
N ARG A 268 -5.79 -5.02 -6.67
CA ARG A 268 -6.77 -5.54 -7.64
C ARG A 268 -7.74 -6.58 -7.06
N PHE A 269 -7.67 -6.85 -5.76
CA PHE A 269 -8.68 -7.60 -5.02
C PHE A 269 -9.69 -6.62 -4.42
N GLY A 270 -10.39 -5.91 -5.30
CA GLY A 270 -11.53 -5.07 -4.96
C GLY A 270 -11.19 -3.75 -4.25
N ILE A 271 -9.95 -3.25 -4.32
CA ILE A 271 -9.59 -1.92 -3.81
C ILE A 271 -9.48 -0.94 -4.99
N PRO A 272 -10.11 0.24 -4.97
CA PRO A 272 -10.01 1.18 -6.09
C PRO A 272 -8.59 1.67 -6.35
N LEU A 273 -8.35 2.24 -7.54
CA LEU A 273 -7.02 2.76 -7.91
C LEU A 273 -6.56 3.90 -6.99
N GLY A 274 -7.48 4.79 -6.64
CA GLY A 274 -7.24 5.84 -5.64
C GLY A 274 -6.10 6.80 -5.97
N PHE A 275 -5.78 6.97 -7.26
CA PHE A 275 -4.61 7.73 -7.71
C PHE A 275 -3.29 7.35 -7.01
N GLY A 276 -3.15 6.06 -6.63
CA GLY A 276 -1.94 5.50 -6.03
C GLY A 276 -2.16 4.80 -4.68
N GLY A 277 -3.29 5.01 -4.01
CA GLY A 277 -3.58 4.34 -2.75
C GLY A 277 -4.84 4.84 -2.03
N PRO A 278 -5.09 4.34 -0.81
CA PRO A 278 -4.28 3.35 -0.09
C PRO A 278 -4.51 1.91 -0.58
N HIS A 279 -3.46 1.09 -0.60
CA HIS A 279 -3.52 -0.35 -0.93
C HIS A 279 -2.68 -1.15 0.03
N ALA A 280 -3.17 -2.32 0.47
CA ALA A 280 -2.35 -3.22 1.27
C ALA A 280 -1.35 -3.96 0.37
N ALA A 281 -0.06 -3.77 0.63
CA ALA A 281 0.94 -4.69 0.14
C ALA A 281 1.03 -5.93 1.03
N PHE A 282 1.48 -7.04 0.48
CA PHE A 282 1.70 -8.28 1.21
C PHE A 282 3.18 -8.67 1.20
N MET A 283 3.58 -9.40 2.25
CA MET A 283 4.83 -10.15 2.26
C MET A 283 4.57 -11.52 2.87
N ALA A 284 4.92 -12.57 2.12
CA ALA A 284 4.95 -13.94 2.57
C ALA A 284 6.38 -14.49 2.55
N CYS A 285 6.70 -15.41 3.45
CA CYS A 285 8.04 -15.98 3.57
C CYS A 285 8.03 -17.41 4.13
N ARG A 286 9.18 -18.07 4.06
CA ARG A 286 9.46 -19.32 4.80
C ARG A 286 9.39 -19.09 6.32
N GLU A 287 8.95 -20.13 7.04
CA GLU A 287 8.79 -20.08 8.50
C GLU A 287 10.09 -19.74 9.24
N GLU A 288 11.24 -20.19 8.74
CA GLU A 288 12.56 -19.89 9.32
C GLU A 288 12.89 -18.39 9.34
N HIS A 289 12.21 -17.57 8.53
CA HIS A 289 12.40 -16.12 8.50
C HIS A 289 11.38 -15.35 9.36
N ALA A 290 10.47 -16.03 10.08
CA ALA A 290 9.40 -15.40 10.88
C ALA A 290 9.89 -14.30 11.84
N ARG A 291 11.09 -14.47 12.42
CA ARG A 291 11.68 -13.51 13.37
C ARG A 291 12.19 -12.22 12.71
N SER A 292 12.37 -12.22 11.40
CA SER A 292 12.83 -11.06 10.62
C SER A 292 11.71 -10.43 9.78
N LEU A 293 10.51 -11.01 9.79
CA LEU A 293 9.35 -10.50 9.07
C LEU A 293 9.01 -9.07 9.54
N PRO A 294 8.83 -8.10 8.63
CA PRO A 294 8.45 -6.74 8.95
C PRO A 294 6.94 -6.63 9.21
N GLY A 295 6.57 -5.65 10.04
CA GLY A 295 5.18 -5.37 10.36
C GLY A 295 4.51 -6.40 11.26
N ARG A 296 3.19 -6.26 11.36
CA ARG A 296 2.34 -7.02 12.30
C ARG A 296 2.08 -8.43 11.77
N LEU A 297 1.83 -9.36 12.68
CA LEU A 297 1.48 -10.75 12.37
C LEU A 297 0.35 -11.20 13.31
N VAL A 298 -0.81 -11.53 12.76
CA VAL A 298 -1.89 -12.16 13.53
C VAL A 298 -1.59 -13.65 13.69
N GLY A 299 -1.79 -14.17 14.89
CA GLY A 299 -1.69 -15.60 15.17
C GLY A 299 -2.82 -16.08 16.07
N VAL A 300 -3.05 -17.39 16.01
CA VAL A 300 -4.01 -18.09 16.86
C VAL A 300 -3.35 -18.40 18.20
N SER A 301 -4.06 -18.12 19.28
CA SER A 301 -3.72 -18.40 20.68
C SER A 301 -4.94 -19.00 21.38
N THR A 302 -4.85 -19.19 22.69
CA THR A 302 -5.99 -19.56 23.54
C THR A 302 -6.25 -18.48 24.58
N ASP A 303 -7.51 -18.29 24.96
CA ASP A 303 -7.91 -17.45 26.09
C ASP A 303 -7.83 -18.19 27.44
N THR A 304 -8.28 -17.54 28.52
CA THR A 304 -8.27 -18.09 29.89
C THR A 304 -9.20 -19.29 30.09
N GLU A 305 -10.14 -19.53 29.17
CA GLU A 305 -11.06 -20.68 29.18
C GLU A 305 -10.62 -21.77 28.18
N GLY A 306 -9.47 -21.61 27.52
CA GLY A 306 -8.95 -22.57 26.54
C GLY A 306 -9.62 -22.47 25.15
N ARG A 307 -10.43 -21.43 24.90
CA ARG A 307 -11.06 -21.20 23.59
C ARG A 307 -10.04 -20.59 22.62
N PRO A 308 -10.06 -20.94 21.31
CA PRO A 308 -9.24 -20.27 20.32
C PRO A 308 -9.52 -18.76 20.27
N ALA A 309 -8.47 -17.95 20.32
CA ALA A 309 -8.54 -16.49 20.27
C ALA A 309 -7.38 -15.93 19.45
N LEU A 310 -7.59 -14.81 18.79
CA LEU A 310 -6.60 -14.18 17.91
C LEU A 310 -5.86 -13.06 18.62
N ARG A 311 -4.59 -12.85 18.28
CA ARG A 311 -3.81 -11.69 18.74
C ARG A 311 -2.69 -11.35 17.78
N LEU A 312 -2.09 -10.18 17.96
CA LEU A 312 -0.78 -9.88 17.38
C LEU A 312 0.30 -10.75 18.08
N THR A 313 1.14 -11.39 17.27
CA THR A 313 2.19 -12.32 17.72
C THR A 313 3.58 -11.86 17.28
N LEU A 314 4.61 -12.37 17.98
CA LEU A 314 6.01 -12.00 17.75
C LEU A 314 6.25 -10.47 17.75
N GLN A 315 5.53 -9.73 18.60
CA GLN A 315 5.53 -8.26 18.63
C GLN A 315 6.90 -7.66 18.99
N THR A 316 7.80 -8.46 19.58
CA THR A 316 9.16 -8.01 19.88
C THR A 316 9.93 -7.60 18.63
N ARG A 317 9.51 -8.02 17.42
CA ARG A 317 10.07 -7.56 16.14
C ARG A 317 9.82 -6.06 15.87
N GLU A 318 8.75 -5.51 16.43
CA GLU A 318 8.20 -4.20 16.03
C GLU A 318 8.87 -3.03 16.77
N GLN A 319 8.80 -1.85 16.16
CA GLN A 319 9.44 -0.61 16.61
C GLN A 319 9.13 -0.22 18.06
N HIS A 320 7.91 -0.48 18.54
CA HIS A 320 7.46 -0.05 19.87
C HIS A 320 8.13 -0.84 21.01
N ILE A 321 8.74 -2.00 20.72
CA ILE A 321 9.52 -2.78 21.68
C ILE A 321 11.01 -2.67 21.37
N ARG A 322 11.40 -2.84 20.10
CA ARG A 322 12.80 -3.00 19.72
C ARG A 322 13.49 -1.74 19.20
N ARG A 323 12.76 -0.64 18.97
CA ARG A 323 13.28 0.67 18.56
C ARG A 323 14.29 0.52 17.39
N GLU A 324 15.54 0.95 17.55
CA GLU A 324 16.60 0.86 16.54
C GLU A 324 16.96 -0.57 16.09
N LYS A 325 16.57 -1.60 16.87
CA LYS A 325 16.80 -3.03 16.56
C LYS A 325 15.56 -3.72 15.97
N ALA A 326 14.52 -2.96 15.67
CA ALA A 326 13.29 -3.48 15.09
C ALA A 326 13.52 -4.04 13.68
N THR A 327 12.58 -4.86 13.20
CA THR A 327 12.69 -5.42 11.85
C THR A 327 12.40 -4.38 10.76
N SER A 328 11.67 -3.31 11.07
CA SER A 328 11.34 -2.19 10.19
C SER A 328 10.88 -1.01 11.06
N ASN A 329 10.86 0.20 10.49
CA ASN A 329 10.26 1.37 11.13
C ASN A 329 8.72 1.42 10.99
N ILE A 330 8.09 0.48 10.26
CA ILE A 330 6.64 0.49 10.03
C ILE A 330 5.85 0.42 11.36
N CYS A 331 4.80 1.24 11.46
CA CYS A 331 3.89 1.27 12.61
C CYS A 331 2.43 1.23 12.18
N THR A 332 1.94 2.32 11.56
CA THR A 332 0.70 2.29 10.78
C THR A 332 0.98 1.51 9.50
N SER A 333 0.11 0.56 9.18
CA SER A 333 0.09 -0.16 7.89
C SER A 333 -1.29 0.00 7.24
N GLN A 334 -1.69 -0.91 6.36
CA GLN A 334 -2.89 -0.78 5.53
C GLN A 334 -4.00 -1.76 5.95
N VAL A 335 -4.29 -1.82 7.25
CA VAL A 335 -5.20 -2.84 7.85
C VAL A 335 -6.59 -2.84 7.24
N LEU A 336 -7.23 -1.67 7.05
CA LEU A 336 -8.57 -1.61 6.48
C LEU A 336 -8.59 -2.19 5.05
N LEU A 337 -7.56 -1.90 4.26
CA LEU A 337 -7.45 -2.35 2.88
C LEU A 337 -7.07 -3.83 2.79
N ALA A 338 -6.25 -4.32 3.73
CA ALA A 338 -5.96 -5.74 3.88
C ALA A 338 -7.24 -6.53 4.24
N ASN A 339 -8.06 -5.98 5.14
CA ASN A 339 -9.37 -6.55 5.46
C ASN A 339 -10.27 -6.57 4.22
N MET A 340 -10.37 -5.47 3.48
CA MET A 340 -11.17 -5.43 2.25
C MET A 340 -10.69 -6.44 1.20
N ALA A 341 -9.38 -6.59 0.98
CA ALA A 341 -8.83 -7.59 0.06
C ALA A 341 -9.10 -9.02 0.56
N GLY A 342 -8.98 -9.28 1.87
CA GLY A 342 -9.39 -10.54 2.48
C GLY A 342 -10.89 -10.82 2.29
N MET A 343 -11.74 -9.80 2.40
CA MET A 343 -13.19 -9.89 2.15
C MET A 343 -13.52 -10.12 0.67
N TYR A 344 -12.74 -9.56 -0.26
CA TYR A 344 -12.82 -9.87 -1.68
C TYR A 344 -12.52 -11.36 -1.93
N GLY A 345 -11.46 -11.87 -1.30
CA GLY A 345 -11.13 -13.30 -1.28
C GLY A 345 -12.26 -14.16 -0.70
N VAL A 346 -12.87 -13.77 0.42
CA VAL A 346 -14.03 -14.48 1.00
C VAL A 346 -15.25 -14.45 0.09
N TRP A 347 -15.53 -13.31 -0.54
CA TRP A 347 -16.67 -13.10 -1.42
C TRP A 347 -16.60 -14.00 -2.66
N HIS A 348 -15.49 -13.93 -3.39
CA HIS A 348 -15.30 -14.68 -4.64
C HIS A 348 -14.83 -16.12 -4.42
N GLY A 349 -13.93 -16.31 -3.46
CA GLY A 349 -13.19 -17.55 -3.18
C GLY A 349 -12.47 -18.11 -4.40
N PRO A 350 -11.92 -19.34 -4.30
CA PRO A 350 -10.97 -19.81 -5.30
C PRO A 350 -11.54 -19.88 -6.70
N ASP A 351 -12.78 -20.37 -6.85
CA ASP A 351 -13.44 -20.49 -8.16
C ASP A 351 -13.79 -19.13 -8.76
N GLY A 352 -14.24 -18.17 -7.94
CA GLY A 352 -14.58 -16.83 -8.40
C GLY A 352 -13.35 -16.08 -8.87
N LEU A 353 -12.28 -16.13 -8.09
CA LEU A 353 -10.99 -15.53 -8.44
C LEU A 353 -10.41 -16.14 -9.71
N ARG A 354 -10.46 -17.48 -9.85
CA ARG A 354 -10.02 -18.18 -11.06
C ARG A 354 -10.82 -17.75 -12.29
N ARG A 355 -12.16 -17.63 -12.19
CA ARG A 355 -13.00 -17.13 -13.29
C ARG A 355 -12.65 -15.70 -13.69
N ILE A 356 -12.40 -14.82 -12.72
CA ILE A 356 -11.97 -13.44 -12.99
C ILE A 356 -10.65 -13.45 -13.74
N ALA A 357 -9.65 -14.19 -13.24
CA ALA A 357 -8.34 -14.28 -13.88
C ALA A 357 -8.41 -14.88 -15.30
N GLN A 358 -9.24 -15.92 -15.51
CA GLN A 358 -9.44 -16.51 -16.84
C GLN A 358 -10.05 -15.51 -17.82
N ARG A 359 -11.04 -14.72 -17.39
CA ARG A 359 -11.62 -13.68 -18.24
C ARG A 359 -10.61 -12.60 -18.60
N VAL A 360 -9.86 -12.11 -17.60
CA VAL A 360 -8.80 -11.11 -17.81
C VAL A 360 -7.74 -11.62 -18.79
N HIS A 361 -7.27 -12.85 -18.58
CA HIS A 361 -6.31 -13.49 -19.48
C HIS A 361 -6.87 -13.67 -20.89
N GLY A 362 -8.14 -14.07 -21.03
CA GLY A 362 -8.82 -14.18 -22.31
C GLY A 362 -8.86 -12.87 -23.10
N CYS A 363 -9.12 -11.74 -22.42
CA CYS A 363 -9.02 -10.41 -23.04
C CYS A 363 -7.62 -10.12 -23.57
N ALA A 364 -6.59 -10.32 -22.75
CA ALA A 364 -5.20 -10.12 -23.15
C ALA A 364 -4.80 -11.02 -24.32
N ARG A 365 -5.26 -12.27 -24.31
CA ARG A 365 -5.01 -13.23 -25.38
C ARG A 365 -5.62 -12.83 -26.71
N ARG A 366 -6.90 -12.42 -26.71
CA ARG A 366 -7.56 -11.93 -27.93
C ARG A 366 -6.85 -10.70 -28.47
N PHE A 367 -6.50 -9.74 -27.62
CA PHE A 367 -5.72 -8.58 -28.06
C PHE A 367 -4.39 -8.98 -28.72
N ALA A 368 -3.61 -9.86 -28.08
CA ALA A 368 -2.34 -10.34 -28.64
C ALA A 368 -2.53 -11.11 -29.96
N THR A 369 -3.61 -11.89 -30.08
CA THR A 369 -3.97 -12.58 -31.32
C THR A 369 -4.35 -11.59 -32.42
N ALA A 370 -5.07 -10.51 -32.10
CA ALA A 370 -5.41 -9.42 -33.02
C ALA A 370 -4.15 -8.78 -33.61
N VAL A 371 -3.21 -8.45 -32.71
CA VAL A 371 -1.91 -7.85 -33.05
C VAL A 371 -1.14 -8.79 -33.97
N SER A 372 -0.99 -10.05 -33.59
CA SER A 372 -0.23 -11.04 -34.37
C SER A 372 -0.86 -11.32 -35.74
N ALA A 373 -2.19 -11.46 -35.81
CA ALA A 373 -2.92 -11.69 -37.06
C ALA A 373 -2.82 -10.51 -38.03
N SER A 374 -2.63 -9.30 -37.50
CA SER A 374 -2.42 -8.07 -38.27
C SER A 374 -0.95 -7.84 -38.65
N GLY A 375 -0.06 -8.81 -38.38
CA GLY A 375 1.38 -8.73 -38.66
C GLY A 375 2.20 -7.98 -37.61
N GLY A 376 1.59 -7.58 -36.49
CA GLY A 376 2.26 -6.95 -35.36
C GLY A 376 3.09 -7.93 -34.55
N ASN A 377 4.06 -7.41 -33.80
CA ASN A 377 5.00 -8.22 -33.02
C ASN A 377 4.69 -8.13 -31.52
N VAL A 378 4.20 -9.22 -30.95
CA VAL A 378 4.04 -9.38 -29.49
C VAL A 378 5.37 -9.86 -28.92
N ALA A 379 5.96 -9.09 -28.01
CA ALA A 379 7.33 -9.31 -27.53
C ALA A 379 7.50 -10.63 -26.77
N HIS A 380 6.45 -11.09 -26.09
CA HIS A 380 6.50 -12.23 -25.17
C HIS A 380 5.57 -13.35 -25.61
N GLY A 381 6.08 -14.57 -25.66
CA GLY A 381 5.28 -15.77 -25.94
C GLY A 381 4.32 -16.14 -24.81
N ALA A 382 4.65 -15.80 -23.56
CA ALA A 382 3.84 -16.08 -22.39
C ALA A 382 3.65 -14.81 -21.54
N PHE A 383 2.40 -14.57 -21.15
CA PHE A 383 1.97 -13.45 -20.31
C PHE A 383 0.67 -13.80 -19.57
N PHE A 384 0.34 -13.05 -18.52
CA PHE A 384 -0.96 -13.15 -17.84
C PHE A 384 -1.96 -12.15 -18.43
N ASP A 385 -1.88 -10.89 -18.06
CA ASP A 385 -2.84 -9.86 -18.45
C ASP A 385 -2.21 -8.68 -19.20
N THR A 386 -0.89 -8.68 -19.33
CA THR A 386 -0.14 -7.55 -19.88
C THR A 386 0.53 -7.99 -21.17
N VAL A 387 0.22 -7.30 -22.26
CA VAL A 387 0.76 -7.61 -23.59
C VAL A 387 1.70 -6.49 -24.01
N CYS A 388 2.99 -6.80 -24.16
CA CYS A 388 3.98 -5.90 -24.74
C CYS A 388 4.00 -6.07 -26.26
N VAL A 389 3.81 -4.96 -26.98
CA VAL A 389 3.79 -4.89 -28.45
C VAL A 389 4.95 -4.04 -28.91
N VAL A 390 5.77 -4.59 -29.81
CA VAL A 390 6.84 -3.85 -30.49
C VAL A 390 6.22 -3.03 -31.62
N VAL A 391 6.52 -1.74 -31.64
CA VAL A 391 5.98 -0.75 -32.57
C VAL A 391 7.10 0.16 -33.07
N ASP A 392 6.90 0.82 -34.20
CA ASP A 392 7.90 1.73 -34.76
C ASP A 392 8.03 3.04 -33.96
N ASP A 393 6.90 3.57 -33.46
CA ASP A 393 6.82 4.79 -32.65
C ASP A 393 5.80 4.62 -31.52
N ALA A 394 6.30 4.34 -30.32
CA ALA A 394 5.46 4.14 -29.15
C ALA A 394 4.69 5.40 -28.73
N SER A 395 5.24 6.59 -28.98
CA SER A 395 4.56 7.84 -28.64
C SER A 395 3.34 8.05 -29.53
N ALA A 396 3.47 7.77 -30.83
CA ALA A 396 2.35 7.82 -31.76
C ALA A 396 1.27 6.77 -31.42
N THR A 397 1.66 5.55 -31.05
CA THR A 397 0.71 4.51 -30.61
C THR A 397 -0.04 4.89 -29.34
N VAL A 398 0.65 5.45 -28.33
CA VAL A 398 0.02 5.97 -27.11
C VAL A 398 -0.97 7.09 -27.43
N ALA A 399 -0.60 8.02 -28.33
CA ALA A 399 -1.50 9.08 -28.76
C ALA A 399 -2.75 8.53 -29.46
N ALA A 400 -2.61 7.55 -30.36
CA ALA A 400 -3.73 6.90 -31.03
C ALA A 400 -4.67 6.18 -30.07
N ALA A 401 -4.13 5.42 -29.09
CA ALA A 401 -4.91 4.81 -28.03
C ALA A 401 -5.65 5.86 -27.19
N ARG A 402 -4.99 6.98 -26.91
CA ARG A 402 -5.57 8.10 -26.17
C ARG A 402 -6.71 8.75 -26.94
N GLU A 403 -6.56 8.99 -28.25
CA GLU A 403 -7.65 9.46 -29.12
C GLU A 403 -8.84 8.49 -29.12
N ALA A 404 -8.57 7.19 -29.04
CA ALA A 404 -9.60 6.15 -28.93
C ALA A 404 -10.24 6.02 -27.53
N GLY A 405 -9.81 6.81 -26.53
CA GLY A 405 -10.41 6.78 -25.19
C GLY A 405 -9.65 5.95 -24.15
N TYR A 406 -8.40 5.56 -24.42
CA TYR A 406 -7.64 4.64 -23.58
C TYR A 406 -6.25 5.17 -23.21
N ASN A 407 -5.85 4.99 -21.95
CA ASN A 407 -4.45 5.18 -21.54
C ASN A 407 -3.71 3.85 -21.57
N ILE A 408 -2.61 3.76 -22.33
CA ILE A 408 -1.72 2.59 -22.38
C ILE A 408 -0.31 3.00 -21.97
N ARG A 409 0.55 2.03 -21.63
CA ARG A 409 1.91 2.32 -21.19
C ARG A 409 2.87 2.40 -22.37
N ARG A 410 3.66 3.47 -22.41
CA ARG A 410 4.92 3.53 -23.17
C ARG A 410 6.02 2.78 -22.39
N VAL A 411 6.56 1.70 -22.96
CA VAL A 411 7.63 0.89 -22.32
C VAL A 411 9.00 1.43 -22.75
N SER A 412 9.16 1.75 -24.03
CA SER A 412 10.36 2.37 -24.61
C SER A 412 9.97 3.24 -25.80
N GLU A 413 10.94 3.70 -26.59
CA GLU A 413 10.68 4.39 -27.88
C GLU A 413 9.94 3.49 -28.88
N THR A 414 10.14 2.16 -28.81
CA THR A 414 9.67 1.18 -29.81
C THR A 414 8.82 0.07 -29.20
N ALA A 415 8.27 0.28 -28.00
CA ALA A 415 7.40 -0.69 -27.36
C ALA A 415 6.34 -0.02 -26.48
N VAL A 416 5.12 -0.55 -26.56
CA VAL A 416 4.00 -0.23 -25.67
C VAL A 416 3.53 -1.48 -24.95
N SER A 417 2.92 -1.33 -23.77
CA SER A 417 2.21 -2.43 -23.13
C SER A 417 0.78 -2.06 -22.79
N VAL A 418 -0.10 -3.06 -22.90
CA VAL A 418 -1.52 -2.95 -22.60
C VAL A 418 -1.85 -3.98 -21.53
N SER A 419 -2.31 -3.51 -20.38
CA SER A 419 -2.59 -4.33 -19.19
C SER A 419 -4.09 -4.44 -18.98
N PHE A 420 -4.64 -5.64 -19.14
CA PHE A 420 -6.05 -5.94 -19.02
C PHE A 420 -6.43 -6.26 -17.58
N ASP A 421 -7.70 -6.03 -17.25
CA ASP A 421 -8.17 -6.07 -15.87
C ASP A 421 -9.63 -6.51 -15.75
N GLU A 422 -10.13 -6.61 -14.51
CA GLU A 422 -11.47 -7.11 -14.21
C GLU A 422 -12.58 -6.24 -14.85
N THR A 423 -12.33 -4.97 -15.12
CA THR A 423 -13.30 -4.06 -15.74
C THR A 423 -13.27 -4.13 -17.28
N THR A 424 -12.34 -4.86 -17.87
CA THR A 424 -12.21 -5.00 -19.33
C THR A 424 -13.44 -5.70 -19.93
N THR A 425 -13.94 -5.15 -21.04
CA THR A 425 -14.98 -5.72 -21.88
C THR A 425 -14.44 -6.07 -23.27
N GLU A 426 -15.20 -6.86 -24.04
CA GLU A 426 -14.87 -7.17 -25.44
C GLU A 426 -14.70 -5.90 -26.30
N VAL A 427 -15.57 -4.91 -26.09
CA VAL A 427 -15.52 -3.64 -26.82
C VAL A 427 -14.19 -2.92 -26.59
N ASP A 428 -13.62 -3.02 -25.39
CA ASP A 428 -12.33 -2.39 -25.12
C ASP A 428 -11.18 -3.08 -25.84
N VAL A 429 -11.23 -4.41 -25.88
CA VAL A 429 -10.24 -5.20 -26.62
C VAL A 429 -10.27 -4.81 -28.10
N ASP A 430 -11.47 -4.67 -28.67
CA ASP A 430 -11.66 -4.30 -30.07
C ASP A 430 -11.20 -2.88 -30.37
N CYS A 431 -11.58 -1.92 -29.52
CA CYS A 431 -11.17 -0.52 -29.68
C CYS A 431 -9.65 -0.36 -29.51
N LEU A 432 -9.03 -1.05 -28.55
CA LEU A 432 -7.58 -1.03 -28.34
C LEU A 432 -6.85 -1.67 -29.53
N ALA A 433 -7.31 -2.82 -30.02
CA ALA A 433 -6.73 -3.44 -31.22
C ALA A 433 -6.85 -2.51 -32.43
N GLY A 434 -8.03 -1.90 -32.64
CA GLY A 434 -8.27 -0.93 -33.71
C GLY A 434 -7.40 0.32 -33.59
N ALA A 435 -7.16 0.83 -32.39
CA ALA A 435 -6.27 1.97 -32.14
C ALA A 435 -4.80 1.68 -32.50
N LEU A 436 -4.40 0.40 -32.45
CA LEU A 436 -3.10 -0.07 -32.91
C LEU A 436 -3.10 -0.44 -34.40
N GLY A 437 -4.17 -0.15 -35.14
CA GLY A 437 -4.31 -0.48 -36.56
C GLY A 437 -4.54 -1.98 -36.83
N CYS A 438 -4.89 -2.76 -35.81
CA CYS A 438 -5.11 -4.20 -35.92
C CYS A 438 -6.57 -4.51 -36.23
N SER A 439 -6.80 -5.49 -37.09
CA SER A 439 -8.14 -6.05 -37.33
C SER A 439 -8.57 -6.98 -36.18
N HIS A 440 -9.87 -7.05 -35.93
CA HIS A 440 -10.44 -7.97 -34.93
C HIS A 440 -10.09 -9.42 -35.26
N PRO A 441 -9.52 -10.19 -34.33
CA PRO A 441 -9.38 -11.63 -34.48
C PRO A 441 -10.77 -12.25 -34.31
N GLY A 442 -11.10 -13.29 -35.09
CA GLY A 442 -12.40 -13.97 -34.95
C GLY A 442 -12.68 -14.50 -33.53
N GLU A 443 -13.93 -14.90 -33.27
CA GLU A 443 -14.46 -15.25 -31.93
C GLU A 443 -13.67 -16.34 -31.17
N ASP A 444 -12.88 -17.17 -31.86
CA ASP A 444 -12.13 -18.29 -31.28
C ASP A 444 -10.64 -17.94 -31.08
N ALA A 445 -10.31 -17.37 -29.91
CA ALA A 445 -8.94 -17.40 -29.40
C ALA A 445 -8.81 -18.50 -28.34
N ASP A 446 -7.91 -19.46 -28.55
CA ASP A 446 -7.51 -20.43 -27.52
C ASP A 446 -6.97 -19.68 -26.28
N MET A 447 -7.26 -20.21 -25.09
CA MET A 447 -6.80 -19.64 -23.82
C MET A 447 -5.28 -19.55 -23.76
N GLY A 448 -4.52 -20.34 -24.52
CA GLY A 448 -3.12 -20.05 -24.88
C GLY A 448 -2.07 -20.03 -23.75
N LEU A 449 -2.46 -20.21 -22.49
CA LEU A 449 -1.54 -20.52 -21.39
C LEU A 449 -0.98 -21.93 -21.61
N CYS A 450 0.32 -22.06 -21.85
CA CYS A 450 0.99 -23.36 -21.92
C CYS A 450 0.66 -24.19 -20.68
N GLU A 451 0.40 -25.50 -20.84
CA GLU A 451 0.08 -26.41 -19.72
C GLU A 451 1.12 -26.41 -18.61
N ASP A 452 2.37 -26.06 -18.93
CA ASP A 452 3.48 -25.94 -18.00
C ASP A 452 3.37 -24.70 -17.09
N PHE A 453 2.63 -23.66 -17.51
CA PHE A 453 2.39 -22.46 -16.71
C PHE A 453 1.22 -22.60 -15.73
N ILE A 454 0.31 -23.55 -15.99
CA ILE A 454 -0.97 -23.66 -15.29
C ILE A 454 -0.78 -24.23 -13.89
N ARG A 455 -1.20 -23.47 -12.89
CA ARG A 455 -1.30 -23.87 -11.49
C ARG A 455 -2.18 -25.10 -11.33
N ARG A 456 -1.70 -26.09 -10.56
CA ARG A 456 -2.41 -27.36 -10.33
C ARG A 456 -2.80 -27.62 -8.87
N ASP A 457 -2.21 -26.88 -7.93
CA ASP A 457 -2.55 -26.98 -6.52
C ASP A 457 -3.79 -26.15 -6.17
N ASP A 458 -4.56 -26.65 -5.21
CA ASP A 458 -5.70 -25.94 -4.64
C ASP A 458 -5.25 -24.83 -3.69
N TYR A 459 -6.09 -23.81 -3.56
CA TYR A 459 -5.88 -22.68 -2.64
C TYR A 459 -7.21 -22.18 -2.11
N MET A 460 -7.15 -21.42 -1.03
CA MET A 460 -8.25 -20.92 -0.22
C MET A 460 -9.21 -22.02 0.24
N SER A 461 -8.66 -23.12 0.77
CA SER A 461 -9.41 -24.34 1.10
C SER A 461 -10.30 -24.23 2.36
N GLN A 462 -10.08 -23.21 3.19
CA GLN A 462 -10.81 -23.02 4.45
C GLN A 462 -12.26 -22.60 4.20
N SER A 463 -13.16 -23.10 5.03
CA SER A 463 -14.62 -22.88 4.90
C SER A 463 -15.04 -21.41 4.81
N VAL A 464 -14.29 -20.49 5.41
CA VAL A 464 -14.55 -19.04 5.33
C VAL A 464 -14.56 -18.55 3.87
N PHE A 465 -13.70 -19.11 3.02
CA PHE A 465 -13.63 -18.76 1.61
C PHE A 465 -14.71 -19.43 0.76
N HIS A 466 -15.61 -20.23 1.34
CA HIS A 466 -16.70 -20.92 0.63
C HIS A 466 -18.10 -20.60 1.19
N SER A 467 -18.20 -20.09 2.41
CA SER A 467 -19.47 -20.01 3.16
C SER A 467 -20.28 -18.73 2.95
N HIS A 468 -19.70 -17.70 2.32
CA HIS A 468 -20.25 -16.33 2.28
C HIS A 468 -20.54 -15.83 0.85
N ARG A 469 -21.06 -16.72 -0.02
CA ARG A 469 -21.28 -16.46 -1.45
C ARG A 469 -22.51 -15.62 -1.81
N SER A 470 -23.52 -15.60 -0.93
CA SER A 470 -24.69 -14.75 -1.14
C SER A 470 -24.50 -13.43 -0.40
N GLU A 471 -25.05 -12.34 -0.95
CA GLU A 471 -24.92 -11.03 -0.32
C GLU A 471 -25.48 -11.01 1.11
N HIS A 472 -26.58 -11.71 1.35
CA HIS A 472 -27.15 -11.88 2.70
C HIS A 472 -26.20 -12.61 3.66
N ALA A 473 -25.48 -13.64 3.20
CA ALA A 473 -24.50 -14.34 4.03
C ALA A 473 -23.28 -13.46 4.32
N MET A 474 -22.81 -12.69 3.33
CA MET A 474 -21.71 -11.76 3.48
C MET A 474 -22.06 -10.60 4.41
N LEU A 475 -23.25 -10.00 4.28
CA LEU A 475 -23.76 -8.97 5.19
C LEU A 475 -23.73 -9.45 6.66
N ARG A 476 -24.25 -10.66 6.91
CA ARG A 476 -24.24 -11.26 8.26
C ARG A 476 -22.83 -11.56 8.76
N TYR A 477 -21.92 -11.96 7.87
CA TYR A 477 -20.53 -12.20 8.21
C TYR A 477 -19.81 -10.91 8.62
N LEU A 478 -19.87 -9.89 7.78
CA LEU A 478 -19.29 -8.57 8.04
C LEU A 478 -19.83 -7.97 9.33
N ARG A 479 -21.16 -8.05 9.54
CA ARG A 479 -21.79 -7.56 10.76
C ARG A 479 -21.29 -8.31 12.01
N ARG A 480 -21.21 -9.64 11.95
CA ARG A 480 -20.71 -10.46 13.06
C ARG A 480 -19.27 -10.11 13.44
N LEU A 481 -18.40 -9.81 12.46
CA LEU A 481 -17.05 -9.37 12.76
C LEU A 481 -17.03 -7.98 13.40
N ALA A 482 -17.72 -7.01 12.79
CA ALA A 482 -17.82 -5.66 13.36
C ALA A 482 -18.34 -5.67 14.80
N ASP A 483 -19.31 -6.55 15.11
CA ASP A 483 -19.88 -6.62 16.46
C ASP A 483 -18.87 -7.06 17.54
N LYS A 484 -17.81 -7.79 17.16
CA LYS A 484 -16.72 -8.22 18.06
C LYS A 484 -15.71 -7.10 18.37
N ASP A 485 -15.81 -5.96 17.68
CA ASP A 485 -14.84 -4.88 17.77
C ASP A 485 -15.42 -3.67 18.51
N LEU A 486 -14.56 -2.99 19.27
CA LEU A 486 -14.86 -1.68 19.85
C LEU A 486 -14.22 -0.59 18.98
N ALA A 487 -15.07 0.30 18.46
CA ALA A 487 -14.74 1.40 17.57
C ALA A 487 -15.38 2.72 18.08
N LEU A 488 -15.10 3.87 17.43
CA LEU A 488 -15.53 5.19 17.93
C LEU A 488 -17.03 5.44 17.82
N ASP A 489 -17.74 4.65 16.99
CA ASP A 489 -19.20 4.64 16.95
C ASP A 489 -19.84 4.09 18.24
N ARG A 490 -19.05 3.43 19.10
CA ARG A 490 -19.51 2.86 20.38
C ARG A 490 -19.10 3.70 21.59
N THR A 491 -17.83 4.12 21.65
CA THR A 491 -17.29 4.82 22.83
C THR A 491 -15.98 5.53 22.51
N MET A 492 -15.56 6.43 23.40
CA MET A 492 -14.23 7.03 23.38
C MET A 492 -13.15 5.95 23.49
N ILE A 493 -12.13 6.03 22.62
CA ILE A 493 -10.92 5.21 22.66
C ILE A 493 -9.73 6.16 22.99
N PRO A 494 -9.40 6.39 24.27
CA PRO A 494 -8.44 7.43 24.68
C PRO A 494 -6.97 6.96 24.56
N LEU A 495 -6.58 6.51 23.37
CA LEU A 495 -5.20 6.09 23.10
C LEU A 495 -4.28 7.29 22.99
N GLY A 496 -3.37 7.44 23.96
CA GLY A 496 -2.28 8.41 23.89
C GLY A 496 -1.48 8.26 22.60
N SER A 497 -0.98 9.39 22.08
CA SER A 497 -0.23 9.48 20.82
C SER A 497 -1.00 9.10 19.53
N CYS A 498 -2.27 8.68 19.60
CA CYS A 498 -3.06 8.26 18.44
C CYS A 498 -4.10 9.29 17.98
N THR A 499 -4.45 10.27 18.81
CA THR A 499 -5.42 11.34 18.49
C THR A 499 -6.73 10.79 17.90
N MET A 500 -7.40 9.91 18.65
CA MET A 500 -8.67 9.28 18.25
C MET A 500 -9.84 10.29 18.28
N LYS A 501 -9.84 11.21 17.31
CA LYS A 501 -10.85 12.25 17.10
C LYS A 501 -11.98 11.77 16.18
N LEU A 502 -12.96 12.63 15.94
CA LEU A 502 -14.02 12.39 14.96
C LEU A 502 -13.42 12.19 13.55
N ASN A 503 -13.84 11.12 12.89
CA ASN A 503 -13.77 10.98 11.43
C ASN A 503 -15.19 11.27 10.90
N SER A 504 -15.46 12.52 10.51
CA SER A 504 -16.84 12.91 10.19
C SER A 504 -17.30 12.24 8.90
N THR A 505 -18.61 11.95 8.79
CA THR A 505 -19.17 11.38 7.57
C THR A 505 -18.89 12.28 6.36
N THR A 506 -19.02 13.59 6.53
CA THR A 506 -18.74 14.59 5.50
C THR A 506 -17.30 14.53 4.98
N GLU A 507 -16.30 14.31 5.86
CA GLU A 507 -14.90 14.11 5.43
C GLU A 507 -14.69 12.75 4.73
N MET A 508 -15.48 11.74 5.07
CA MET A 508 -15.32 10.37 4.55
C MET A 508 -16.05 10.12 3.22
N GLU A 509 -17.13 10.84 2.91
CA GLU A 509 -17.90 10.67 1.67
C GLU A 509 -17.04 10.77 0.39
N PRO A 510 -16.14 11.77 0.24
CA PRO A 510 -15.35 11.93 -0.98
C PRO A 510 -14.38 10.79 -1.26
N VAL A 511 -13.96 10.03 -0.24
CA VAL A 511 -13.00 8.93 -0.38
C VAL A 511 -13.49 7.85 -1.35
N THR A 512 -14.81 7.75 -1.56
CA THR A 512 -15.42 6.78 -2.49
C THR A 512 -16.02 7.40 -3.75
N TRP A 513 -15.77 8.69 -4.00
CA TRP A 513 -16.15 9.36 -5.25
C TRP A 513 -15.35 8.81 -6.42
N ASP A 514 -15.99 8.80 -7.58
CA ASP A 514 -15.42 8.24 -8.79
C ASP A 514 -14.19 9.05 -9.25
N GLU A 515 -14.22 10.36 -9.03
CA GLU A 515 -13.14 11.32 -9.32
C GLU A 515 -11.84 10.98 -8.56
N PHE A 516 -11.94 10.39 -7.36
CA PHE A 516 -10.79 9.90 -6.61
C PHE A 516 -10.43 8.46 -6.94
N THR A 517 -11.45 7.61 -7.05
CA THR A 517 -11.26 6.15 -7.03
C THR A 517 -10.90 5.56 -8.40
N SER A 518 -11.25 6.23 -9.50
CA SER A 518 -11.10 5.72 -10.87
C SER A 518 -9.78 6.10 -11.56
N VAL A 519 -9.04 7.08 -11.03
CA VAL A 519 -7.85 7.62 -11.70
C VAL A 519 -6.63 6.75 -11.42
N HIS A 520 -5.96 6.33 -12.50
CA HIS A 520 -4.69 5.59 -12.41
C HIS A 520 -3.56 6.52 -11.94
N PRO A 521 -2.66 6.11 -11.02
CA PRO A 521 -1.58 6.98 -10.49
C PRO A 521 -0.65 7.56 -11.57
N TYR A 522 -0.52 6.86 -12.70
CA TYR A 522 0.30 7.27 -13.84
C TYR A 522 -0.53 7.78 -15.04
N ALA A 523 -1.76 8.21 -14.80
CA ALA A 523 -2.55 8.90 -15.83
C ALA A 523 -1.84 10.20 -16.27
N PRO A 524 -2.02 10.64 -17.54
CA PRO A 524 -1.44 11.89 -18.04
C PRO A 524 -1.80 13.11 -17.17
N ASP A 525 -0.90 14.08 -17.11
CA ASP A 525 -1.06 15.26 -16.24
C ASP A 525 -2.29 16.11 -16.60
N ASP A 526 -2.64 16.19 -17.87
CA ASP A 526 -3.81 16.92 -18.35
C ASP A 526 -5.14 16.23 -18.03
N GLU A 527 -5.10 15.01 -17.49
CA GLU A 527 -6.25 14.24 -17.01
C GLU A 527 -6.41 14.28 -15.49
N THR A 528 -5.45 14.89 -14.79
CA THR A 528 -5.36 14.88 -13.32
C THR A 528 -5.35 16.28 -12.72
N ILE A 529 -5.69 17.31 -13.50
CA ILE A 529 -5.63 18.73 -13.09
C ILE A 529 -6.39 18.97 -11.78
N GLY A 530 -7.62 18.46 -11.68
CA GLY A 530 -8.43 18.65 -10.47
C GLY A 530 -7.88 17.90 -9.25
N MET A 531 -7.27 16.74 -9.46
CA MET A 531 -6.59 16.01 -8.40
C MET A 531 -5.38 16.79 -7.87
N ARG A 532 -4.56 17.32 -8.79
CA ARG A 532 -3.38 18.13 -8.47
C ARG A 532 -3.76 19.43 -7.76
N ARG A 533 -4.84 20.08 -8.18
CA ARG A 533 -5.40 21.25 -7.46
C ARG A 533 -5.73 20.92 -6.00
N THR A 534 -6.34 19.76 -5.76
CA THR A 534 -6.68 19.31 -4.38
C THR A 534 -5.42 19.08 -3.54
N ILE A 535 -4.38 18.47 -4.14
CA ILE A 535 -3.07 18.26 -3.52
C ILE A 535 -2.40 19.60 -3.18
N GLU A 536 -2.31 20.52 -4.15
CA GLU A 536 -1.70 21.85 -3.98
C GLU A 536 -2.40 22.68 -2.90
N GLN A 537 -3.74 22.64 -2.85
CA GLN A 537 -4.51 23.31 -1.80
C GLN A 537 -4.18 22.74 -0.41
N LEU A 538 -4.08 21.42 -0.28
CA LEU A 538 -3.72 20.77 0.98
C LEU A 538 -2.28 21.11 1.39
N GLU A 539 -1.34 21.10 0.45
CA GLU A 539 0.06 21.49 0.69
C GLU A 539 0.14 22.93 1.21
N ALA A 540 -0.57 23.87 0.58
CA ALA A 540 -0.60 25.27 1.02
C ALA A 540 -1.18 25.44 2.42
N MET A 541 -2.27 24.73 2.75
CA MET A 541 -2.85 24.76 4.10
C MET A 541 -1.88 24.17 5.15
N LEU A 542 -1.17 23.09 4.82
CA LEU A 542 -0.21 22.48 5.72
C LEU A 542 1.05 23.33 5.90
N VAL A 543 1.50 24.05 4.86
CA VAL A 543 2.56 25.06 4.95
C VAL A 543 2.21 26.13 5.99
N GLU A 544 1.01 26.71 5.89
CA GLU A 544 0.54 27.72 6.85
C GLU A 544 0.46 27.16 8.28
N ILE A 545 -0.11 25.96 8.45
CA ILE A 545 -0.27 25.34 9.78
C ILE A 545 1.08 25.02 10.44
N THR A 546 2.09 24.64 9.66
CA THR A 546 3.37 24.14 10.18
C THR A 546 4.49 25.16 10.20
N GLY A 547 4.38 26.24 9.41
CA GLY A 547 5.43 27.23 9.22
C GLY A 547 6.62 26.73 8.39
N TYR A 548 6.50 25.59 7.70
CA TYR A 548 7.51 25.13 6.73
C TYR A 548 7.32 25.80 5.37
N ASP A 549 8.38 25.90 4.57
CA ASP A 549 8.31 26.48 3.21
C ASP A 549 7.66 25.55 2.18
N ALA A 550 7.62 24.24 2.44
CA ALA A 550 7.08 23.25 1.52
C ALA A 550 6.64 21.97 2.26
N VAL A 551 5.68 21.26 1.68
CA VAL A 551 5.19 19.96 2.15
C VAL A 551 5.25 18.97 0.99
N SER A 552 5.63 17.73 1.28
CA SER A 552 5.55 16.60 0.34
C SER A 552 4.54 15.59 0.84
N LEU A 553 3.54 15.27 0.02
CA LEU A 553 2.49 14.30 0.34
C LEU A 553 2.81 12.85 -0.06
N GLN A 554 4.01 12.59 -0.60
CA GLN A 554 4.41 11.23 -1.00
C GLN A 554 4.51 10.21 0.15
N PRO A 555 5.06 10.53 1.35
CA PRO A 555 5.18 9.56 2.43
C PRO A 555 3.81 9.08 2.95
N ASN A 556 3.49 7.82 2.70
CA ASN A 556 2.19 7.20 3.01
C ASN A 556 2.04 6.66 4.45
N ALA A 557 2.92 7.07 5.37
CA ALA A 557 2.83 6.83 6.80
C ALA A 557 3.73 7.81 7.57
N GLY A 558 3.44 8.04 8.87
CA GLY A 558 4.30 8.88 9.72
C GLY A 558 5.76 8.41 9.77
N SER A 559 5.98 7.09 9.88
CA SER A 559 7.33 6.49 9.82
C SER A 559 8.03 6.71 8.47
N GLN A 560 7.27 6.79 7.37
CA GLN A 560 7.82 7.16 6.07
C GLN A 560 8.14 8.65 5.99
N GLY A 561 7.35 9.52 6.64
CA GLY A 561 7.65 10.94 6.76
C GLY A 561 8.94 11.19 7.53
N GLU A 562 9.15 10.50 8.65
CA GLU A 562 10.42 10.51 9.39
C GLU A 562 11.58 10.08 8.50
N PHE A 563 11.48 8.92 7.84
CA PHE A 563 12.52 8.41 6.97
C PHE A 563 12.84 9.37 5.81
N ALA A 564 11.82 9.90 5.13
CA ALA A 564 11.99 10.84 4.03
C ALA A 564 12.64 12.15 4.52
N GLY A 565 12.22 12.67 5.68
CA GLY A 565 12.82 13.86 6.29
C GLY A 565 14.29 13.65 6.65
N LEU A 566 14.64 12.49 7.22
CA LEU A 566 16.02 12.15 7.55
C LEU A 566 16.89 11.96 6.29
N LEU A 567 16.34 11.39 5.21
CA LEU A 567 17.01 11.34 3.91
C LEU A 567 17.22 12.74 3.32
N ALA A 568 16.24 13.64 3.45
CA ALA A 568 16.39 15.02 3.00
C ALA A 568 17.48 15.77 3.78
N ILE A 569 17.52 15.62 5.12
CA ILE A 569 18.59 16.16 5.98
C ILE A 569 19.96 15.60 5.56
N ARG A 570 20.05 14.29 5.34
CA ARG A 570 21.27 13.64 4.88
C ARG A 570 21.70 14.17 3.50
N GLY A 571 20.76 14.31 2.56
CA GLY A 571 21.01 14.93 1.25
C GLY A 571 21.52 16.36 1.36
N TYR A 572 20.97 17.14 2.28
CA TYR A 572 21.40 18.52 2.56
C TYR A 572 22.81 18.62 3.17
N HIS A 573 23.20 17.69 4.04
CA HIS A 573 24.59 17.62 4.51
C HIS A 573 25.56 17.26 3.38
N ARG A 574 25.20 16.25 2.58
CA ARG A 574 26.03 15.78 1.47
C ARG A 574 26.23 16.83 0.38
N SER A 575 25.20 17.62 0.06
CA SER A 575 25.30 18.70 -0.93
C SER A 575 26.29 19.80 -0.52
N ARG A 576 26.63 19.88 0.78
CA ARG A 576 27.63 20.81 1.34
C ARG A 576 28.99 20.16 1.63
N GLY A 577 29.16 18.88 1.29
CA GLY A 577 30.38 18.12 1.54
C GLY A 577 30.49 17.51 2.95
N ASP A 578 29.46 17.64 3.79
CA ASP A 578 29.44 17.13 5.17
C ASP A 578 29.07 15.64 5.23
N GLN A 579 29.87 14.78 4.61
CA GLN A 579 29.56 13.33 4.50
C GLN A 579 29.58 12.61 5.86
N ASP A 580 30.40 13.06 6.80
CA ASP A 580 30.60 12.40 8.10
C ASP A 580 29.53 12.78 9.14
N ARG A 581 28.59 13.67 8.81
CA ARG A 581 27.48 14.07 9.71
C ARG A 581 26.36 13.04 9.69
N ILE A 582 26.60 11.92 10.37
CA ILE A 582 25.66 10.78 10.44
C ILE A 582 25.06 10.56 11.82
N VAL A 583 25.43 11.35 12.83
CA VAL A 583 24.91 11.20 14.20
C VAL A 583 23.50 11.81 14.30
N CYS A 584 22.55 11.01 14.79
CA CYS A 584 21.18 11.44 15.07
C CYS A 584 20.92 11.34 16.59
N LEU A 585 20.73 12.48 17.24
CA LEU A 585 20.38 12.55 18.65
C LEU A 585 18.89 12.26 18.82
N ILE A 586 18.53 11.28 19.64
CA ILE A 586 17.14 10.87 19.85
C ILE A 586 16.87 10.75 21.35
N PRO A 587 15.97 11.57 21.94
CA PRO A 587 15.58 11.42 23.33
C PRO A 587 14.99 10.03 23.63
N GLU A 588 15.23 9.49 24.82
CA GLU A 588 14.69 8.17 25.21
C GLU A 588 13.16 8.12 25.20
N SER A 589 12.50 9.27 25.42
CA SER A 589 11.04 9.45 25.35
C SER A 589 10.48 9.44 23.92
N ALA A 590 11.32 9.53 22.89
CA ALA A 590 10.87 9.51 21.50
C ALA A 590 10.18 8.18 21.15
N HIS A 591 9.24 8.25 20.21
CA HIS A 591 8.55 7.07 19.68
C HIS A 591 9.55 6.10 19.03
N GLY A 592 9.25 4.81 19.04
CA GLY A 592 10.19 3.78 18.56
C GLY A 592 10.48 3.87 17.06
N THR A 593 9.59 4.51 16.29
CA THR A 593 9.78 4.79 14.85
C THR A 593 10.98 5.68 14.61
N ASN A 594 11.22 6.72 15.43
CA ASN A 594 12.30 7.67 15.23
C ASN A 594 13.66 6.97 15.09
N ALA A 595 13.98 6.07 16.04
CA ALA A 595 15.25 5.36 16.06
C ALA A 595 15.36 4.33 14.93
N ALA A 596 14.26 3.64 14.61
CA ALA A 596 14.22 2.72 13.48
C ALA A 596 14.40 3.45 12.14
N SER A 597 13.74 4.59 11.95
CA SER A 597 13.84 5.46 10.77
C SER A 597 15.25 6.01 10.60
N ALA A 598 15.92 6.42 11.69
CA ALA A 598 17.30 6.89 11.67
C ALA A 598 18.31 5.82 11.24
N VAL A 599 18.24 4.62 11.83
CA VAL A 599 19.09 3.50 11.39
C VAL A 599 18.85 3.17 9.91
N MET A 600 17.59 3.16 9.49
CA MET A 600 17.22 2.89 8.11
C MET A 600 17.72 3.97 7.14
N ALA A 601 17.83 5.22 7.59
CA ALA A 601 18.44 6.33 6.86
C ALA A 601 19.99 6.34 6.91
N GLY A 602 20.61 5.30 7.46
CA GLY A 602 22.06 5.16 7.53
C GLY A 602 22.70 6.04 8.61
N MET A 603 21.93 6.46 9.61
CA MET A 603 22.41 7.30 10.71
C MET A 603 22.80 6.47 11.94
N SER A 604 23.74 6.99 12.72
CA SER A 604 24.12 6.46 14.02
C SER A 604 23.28 7.12 15.11
N VAL A 605 22.43 6.34 15.78
CA VAL A 605 21.57 6.83 16.87
C VAL A 605 22.37 7.00 18.16
N VAL A 606 22.31 8.20 18.75
CA VAL A 606 22.79 8.47 20.10
C VAL A 606 21.58 8.86 20.96
N VAL A 607 21.35 8.09 22.01
CA VAL A 607 20.20 8.32 22.90
C VAL A 607 20.54 9.44 23.89
N VAL A 608 19.65 10.41 23.99
CA VAL A 608 19.71 11.49 24.99
C VAL A 608 18.75 11.17 26.13
N LYS A 609 19.20 11.32 27.38
CA LYS A 609 18.40 10.99 28.56
C LYS A 609 17.23 11.95 28.76
N CYS A 610 16.25 11.51 29.56
CA CYS A 610 15.26 12.38 30.16
C CYS A 610 15.58 12.68 31.63
N ASP A 611 15.23 13.89 32.06
CA ASP A 611 15.31 14.30 33.47
C ASP A 611 14.21 13.60 34.31
N PRO A 612 14.25 13.69 35.65
CA PRO A 612 13.22 13.10 36.51
C PRO A 612 11.80 13.65 36.32
N ASN A 613 11.62 14.78 35.62
CA ASN A 613 10.33 15.37 35.30
C ASN A 613 9.81 14.92 33.92
N GLY A 614 10.59 14.12 33.18
CA GLY A 614 10.25 13.64 31.85
C GLY A 614 10.61 14.59 30.70
N ASN A 615 11.38 15.65 30.97
CA ASN A 615 11.91 16.52 29.92
C ASN A 615 13.18 15.93 29.30
N VAL A 616 13.66 16.49 28.19
CA VAL A 616 15.02 16.20 27.70
C VAL A 616 16.03 16.73 28.71
N ASP A 617 17.01 15.90 29.09
CA ASP A 617 18.11 16.30 29.96
C ASP A 617 19.10 17.20 29.18
N ILE A 618 19.18 18.48 29.58
CA ILE A 618 20.01 19.48 28.90
C ILE A 618 21.50 19.32 29.23
N ASP A 619 21.87 18.70 30.36
CA ASP A 619 23.27 18.45 30.69
C ASP A 619 23.82 17.21 29.94
N ASP A 620 22.95 16.26 29.60
CA ASP A 620 23.27 15.10 28.76
C ASP A 620 23.30 15.42 27.26
N LEU A 621 22.46 16.37 26.82
CA LEU A 621 22.39 16.89 25.44
C LEU A 621 23.59 17.76 25.06
#